data_AF-A0A1Q6SA46-F1
#
_entry.id   AF-A0A1Q6SA46-F1
#
_cell.length_a   1.000
_cell.length_b   1.000
_cell.length_c   1.000
_cell.angle_alpha   90.00
_cell.angle_beta   90.00
_cell.angle_gamma   90.00
#
_symmetry.space_group_name_H-M   'P 1'
#
loop_
_entity.id
_entity.type
_entity.pdbx_description
1 polymer ?
#
loop_
_entity_poly.entity_id
_entity_poly.type
_entity_poly.pdbx_seq_one_letter_code
_entity_poly.pdbx_strand_id
1 'polypeptide(L)'
;QIREFSPGLCAVADGRAAADLAVRVADTGTRIISGKNSAEVIASEADADTVLNSVSGIAGLRPTLAAIRAGKRLALANKESLVTYGKVVMAEAERRGVMILPVDSEHSAVFQCLSGQKIKKIILTASGGPFFGKKREELARITPADALAHPTWSMGNRITIDSATLMNKGFEVIEAVMLFGVAPEQVGVVVHRESIIHSMVEYTDNAVIAQMGAPDMRLCVQYALTYPERYDSPVAELDLVKLSRLTFAEPDGEAFPLLPLAYRAVKRGGYRVRRDGECAGG
;
A
#
# COMPACT_ATOMS: atom_id res chain seq x y z
N GLN A 1 5.61 4.05 -23.12
CA GLN A 1 5.47 5.15 -22.12
C GLN A 1 5.36 6.52 -22.76
N ILE A 2 6.39 7.39 -22.86
CA ILE A 2 6.19 8.78 -23.37
C ILE A 2 5.53 8.81 -24.75
N ARG A 3 6.04 8.07 -25.74
CA ARG A 3 5.46 8.04 -27.09
C ARG A 3 4.07 7.40 -27.18
N GLU A 4 3.73 6.57 -26.20
CA GLU A 4 2.48 5.82 -26.17
C GLU A 4 1.35 6.63 -25.52
N PHE A 5 1.65 7.30 -24.42
CA PHE A 5 0.67 8.06 -23.63
C PHE A 5 0.74 9.56 -23.86
N SER A 6 1.75 10.04 -24.59
CA SER A 6 1.97 11.46 -24.92
C SER A 6 1.74 12.43 -23.75
N PRO A 7 2.33 12.19 -22.56
CA PRO A 7 2.06 13.02 -21.39
C PRO A 7 2.61 14.44 -21.58
N GLY A 8 1.94 15.44 -21.01
CA GLY A 8 2.44 16.82 -21.02
C GLY A 8 3.73 17.00 -20.23
N LEU A 9 3.93 16.23 -19.14
CA LEU A 9 5.09 16.28 -18.26
C LEU A 9 5.68 14.88 -18.04
N CYS A 10 7.00 14.81 -17.93
CA CYS A 10 7.71 13.63 -17.42
C CYS A 10 8.80 14.05 -16.44
N ALA A 11 8.81 13.47 -15.25
CA ALA A 11 9.77 13.77 -14.19
C ALA A 11 10.80 12.64 -14.05
N VAL A 12 12.09 13.01 -14.04
CA VAL A 12 13.20 12.07 -13.85
C VAL A 12 14.11 12.59 -12.74
N ALA A 13 14.34 11.78 -11.70
CA ALA A 13 15.12 12.22 -10.53
C ALA A 13 16.62 12.41 -10.84
N ASP A 14 17.20 11.51 -11.65
CA ASP A 14 18.59 11.58 -12.06
C ASP A 14 18.80 12.60 -13.18
N GLY A 15 19.73 13.54 -12.97
CA GLY A 15 19.99 14.63 -13.91
C GLY A 15 20.53 14.19 -15.26
N ARG A 16 21.39 13.16 -15.27
CA ARG A 16 22.00 12.65 -16.50
C ARG A 16 20.99 11.88 -17.33
N ALA A 17 20.21 11.02 -16.69
CA ALA A 17 19.11 10.29 -17.32
C ALA A 17 18.03 11.23 -17.86
N ALA A 18 17.72 12.32 -17.14
CA ALA A 18 16.78 13.33 -17.63
C ALA A 18 17.28 14.03 -18.90
N ALA A 19 18.56 14.41 -18.95
CA ALA A 19 19.16 15.05 -20.11
C ALA A 19 19.21 14.12 -21.32
N ASP A 20 19.61 12.86 -21.13
CA ASP A 20 19.57 11.83 -22.18
C ASP A 20 18.13 11.58 -22.68
N LEU A 21 17.16 11.48 -21.76
CA LEU A 21 15.76 11.28 -22.11
C LEU A 21 15.20 12.46 -22.92
N ALA A 22 15.52 13.70 -22.55
CA ALA A 22 15.07 14.89 -23.26
C ALA A 22 15.50 14.90 -24.73
N VAL A 23 16.70 14.41 -25.04
CA VAL A 23 17.16 14.24 -26.43
C VAL A 23 16.39 13.12 -27.12
N ARG A 24 16.22 11.97 -26.45
CA ARG A 24 15.53 10.80 -27.02
C ARG A 24 14.06 11.00 -27.31
N VAL A 25 13.41 11.97 -26.68
CA VAL A 25 11.99 12.28 -26.87
C VAL A 25 11.77 13.69 -27.42
N ALA A 26 12.79 14.30 -28.03
CA ALA A 26 12.68 15.62 -28.65
C ALA A 26 11.64 15.67 -29.80
N ASP A 27 11.23 14.51 -30.31
CA ASP A 27 10.14 14.33 -31.27
C ASP A 27 8.74 14.46 -30.64
N THR A 28 8.63 14.59 -29.31
CA THR A 28 7.34 14.68 -28.60
C THR A 28 7.13 16.07 -27.96
N GLY A 29 5.88 16.37 -27.60
CA GLY A 29 5.52 17.59 -26.86
C GLY A 29 5.74 17.50 -25.34
N THR A 30 6.37 16.42 -24.84
CA THR A 30 6.51 16.16 -23.40
C THR A 30 7.62 17.01 -22.81
N ARG A 31 7.29 17.83 -21.80
CA ARG A 31 8.30 18.58 -21.06
C ARG A 31 8.96 17.71 -19.99
N ILE A 32 10.29 17.59 -20.05
CA ILE A 32 11.09 16.85 -19.07
C ILE A 32 11.43 17.74 -17.86
N ILE A 33 11.13 17.27 -16.66
CA ILE A 33 11.50 17.88 -15.38
C ILE A 33 12.57 17.00 -14.73
N SER A 34 13.61 17.61 -14.18
CA SER A 34 14.74 16.90 -13.57
C SER A 34 14.98 17.28 -12.11
N GLY A 35 15.60 16.36 -11.36
CA GLY A 35 16.14 16.60 -10.03
C GLY A 35 15.44 15.81 -8.94
N LYS A 36 16.05 15.75 -7.75
CA LYS A 36 15.59 14.91 -6.63
C LYS A 36 14.16 15.22 -6.14
N ASN A 37 13.66 16.42 -6.42
CA ASN A 37 12.31 16.86 -6.04
C ASN A 37 11.31 16.74 -7.21
N SER A 38 11.69 16.19 -8.36
CA SER A 38 10.85 16.17 -9.56
C SER A 38 9.54 15.40 -9.37
N ALA A 39 9.53 14.37 -8.51
CA ALA A 39 8.32 13.65 -8.13
C ALA A 39 7.35 14.51 -7.30
N GLU A 40 7.85 15.42 -6.46
CA GLU A 40 7.02 16.40 -5.75
C GLU A 40 6.40 17.39 -6.72
N VAL A 41 7.23 17.91 -7.63
CA VAL A 41 6.83 18.88 -8.65
C VAL A 41 5.74 18.30 -9.56
N ILE A 42 5.92 17.10 -10.10
CA ILE A 42 4.92 16.51 -11.01
C ILE A 42 3.62 16.17 -10.27
N ALA A 43 3.69 15.73 -9.01
CA ALA A 43 2.50 15.46 -8.20
C ALA A 43 1.67 16.74 -7.99
N SER A 44 2.31 17.90 -7.82
CA SER A 44 1.60 19.18 -7.68
C SER A 44 1.21 19.83 -9.01
N GLU A 45 2.10 19.88 -10.00
CA GLU A 45 1.96 20.74 -11.19
C GLU A 45 1.29 20.06 -12.39
N ALA A 46 1.26 18.72 -12.46
CA ALA A 46 0.62 18.04 -13.58
C ALA A 46 -0.87 18.39 -13.64
N ASP A 47 -1.39 18.62 -14.84
CA ASP A 47 -2.84 18.81 -15.04
C ASP A 47 -3.53 17.44 -14.91
N ALA A 48 -3.91 17.09 -13.68
CA ALA A 48 -4.46 15.79 -13.33
C ALA A 48 -5.34 15.88 -12.07
N ASP A 49 -6.49 15.23 -12.11
CA ASP A 49 -7.43 15.15 -10.98
C ASP A 49 -6.98 14.17 -9.89
N THR A 50 -6.28 13.11 -10.30
CA THR A 50 -5.83 12.02 -9.43
C THR A 50 -4.34 11.75 -9.60
N VAL A 51 -3.64 11.56 -8.48
CA VAL A 51 -2.24 11.14 -8.44
C VAL A 51 -2.15 9.72 -7.92
N LEU A 52 -1.60 8.80 -8.72
CA LEU A 52 -1.19 7.47 -8.27
C LEU A 52 0.24 7.55 -7.73
N ASN A 53 0.41 7.43 -6.41
CA ASN A 53 1.73 7.40 -5.80
C ASN A 53 2.18 5.96 -5.52
N SER A 54 3.07 5.45 -6.39
CA SER A 54 3.72 4.15 -6.29
C SER A 54 5.23 4.24 -6.02
N VAL A 55 5.73 5.40 -5.56
CA VAL A 55 7.15 5.58 -5.22
C VAL A 55 7.45 4.78 -3.97
N SER A 56 8.44 3.89 -4.01
CA SER A 56 8.77 3.02 -2.87
C SER A 56 9.46 3.76 -1.72
N GLY A 57 9.21 3.34 -0.49
CA GLY A 57 9.89 3.86 0.70
C GLY A 57 9.51 5.30 1.05
N ILE A 58 10.35 5.93 1.87
CA ILE A 58 10.08 7.28 2.38
C ILE A 58 10.13 8.37 1.28
N ALA A 59 10.71 8.05 0.12
CA ALA A 59 10.74 8.95 -1.02
C ALA A 59 9.33 9.30 -1.53
N GLY A 60 8.34 8.44 -1.29
CA GLY A 60 6.94 8.69 -1.64
C GLY A 60 6.24 9.73 -0.75
N LEU A 61 6.79 10.10 0.41
CA LEU A 61 6.14 11.03 1.34
C LEU A 61 5.96 12.43 0.76
N ARG A 62 7.02 12.98 0.14
CA ARG A 62 6.98 14.35 -0.40
C ARG A 62 5.99 14.47 -1.57
N PRO A 63 5.99 13.56 -2.56
CA PRO A 63 4.93 13.51 -3.58
C PRO A 63 3.53 13.35 -3.00
N THR A 64 3.32 12.49 -1.99
CA THR A 64 2.04 12.33 -1.29
C THR A 64 1.54 13.67 -0.75
N LEU A 65 2.38 14.37 0.03
CA LEU A 65 1.98 15.65 0.61
C LEU A 65 1.82 16.75 -0.45
N ALA A 66 2.59 16.74 -1.54
CA ALA A 66 2.40 17.67 -2.65
C ALA A 66 1.07 17.47 -3.36
N ALA A 67 0.69 16.23 -3.69
CA ALA A 67 -0.60 15.93 -4.31
C ALA A 67 -1.77 16.41 -3.42
N ILE A 68 -1.69 16.12 -2.11
CA ILE A 68 -2.70 16.55 -1.14
C ILE A 68 -2.76 18.09 -1.04
N ARG A 69 -1.61 18.76 -0.94
CA ARG A 69 -1.55 20.23 -0.88
C ARG A 69 -2.10 20.90 -2.15
N ALA A 70 -1.97 20.25 -3.30
CA ALA A 70 -2.51 20.67 -4.58
C ALA A 70 -4.00 20.35 -4.75
N GLY A 71 -4.65 19.69 -3.76
CA GLY A 71 -6.08 19.38 -3.80
C GLY A 71 -6.44 18.19 -4.69
N LYS A 72 -5.48 17.35 -5.06
CA LYS A 72 -5.70 16.22 -5.96
C LYS A 72 -6.10 14.97 -5.21
N ARG A 73 -7.00 14.15 -5.77
CA ARG A 73 -7.29 12.81 -5.25
C ARG A 73 -5.99 12.00 -5.24
N LEU A 74 -5.76 11.23 -4.19
CA LEU A 74 -4.55 10.44 -4.04
C LEU A 74 -4.87 8.95 -4.06
N ALA A 75 -4.50 8.25 -5.12
CA ALA A 75 -4.43 6.79 -5.13
C ALA A 75 -3.07 6.37 -4.53
N LEU A 76 -3.07 5.81 -3.33
CA LEU A 76 -1.85 5.59 -2.54
C LEU A 76 -1.46 4.11 -2.50
N ALA A 77 -0.35 3.76 -3.15
CA ALA A 77 0.28 2.44 -3.05
C ALA A 77 1.49 2.44 -2.10
N ASN A 78 2.05 3.61 -1.80
CA ASN A 78 3.19 3.76 -0.91
C ASN A 78 2.77 3.72 0.58
N LYS A 79 2.69 2.51 1.14
CA LYS A 79 2.38 2.28 2.56
C LYS A 79 3.34 2.98 3.51
N GLU A 80 4.61 3.11 3.15
CA GLU A 80 5.63 3.67 4.06
C GLU A 80 5.37 5.13 4.43
N SER A 81 4.70 5.91 3.57
CA SER A 81 4.25 7.27 3.92
C SER A 81 3.30 7.25 5.13
N LEU A 82 2.39 6.28 5.20
CA LEU A 82 1.42 6.16 6.28
C LEU A 82 2.03 5.50 7.52
N VAL A 83 2.89 4.51 7.34
CA VAL A 83 3.62 3.88 8.44
C VAL A 83 4.45 4.91 9.22
N THR A 84 5.11 5.82 8.51
CA THR A 84 6.08 6.76 9.12
C THR A 84 5.47 8.11 9.49
N TYR A 85 4.58 8.65 8.66
CA TYR A 85 3.98 9.98 8.82
C TYR A 85 2.45 9.97 8.74
N GLY A 86 1.80 8.83 9.00
CA GLY A 86 0.35 8.64 8.83
C GLY A 86 -0.50 9.75 9.45
N LYS A 87 -0.25 10.14 10.71
CA LYS A 87 -0.99 11.23 11.36
C LYS A 87 -0.88 12.57 10.60
N VAL A 88 0.30 12.88 10.05
CA VAL A 88 0.54 14.11 9.29
C VAL A 88 -0.14 14.04 7.93
N VAL A 89 -0.01 12.91 7.23
CA VAL A 89 -0.62 12.69 5.92
C VAL A 89 -2.15 12.75 6.01
N MET A 90 -2.75 12.03 6.97
CA MET A 90 -4.20 11.98 7.15
C MET A 90 -4.76 13.35 7.59
N ALA A 91 -4.09 14.05 8.51
CA ALA A 91 -4.52 15.39 8.94
C ALA A 91 -4.44 16.42 7.80
N GLU A 92 -3.40 16.37 6.97
CA GLU A 92 -3.30 17.26 5.81
C GLU A 92 -4.37 16.95 4.76
N ALA A 93 -4.69 15.68 4.54
CA ALA A 93 -5.76 15.26 3.62
C ALA A 93 -7.14 15.74 4.10
N GLU A 94 -7.44 15.55 5.39
CA GLU A 94 -8.66 16.06 6.02
C GLU A 94 -8.77 17.58 5.89
N ARG A 95 -7.69 18.31 6.23
CA ARG A 95 -7.65 19.78 6.15
C ARG A 95 -7.87 20.31 4.73
N ARG A 96 -7.46 19.55 3.71
CA ARG A 96 -7.59 19.91 2.29
C ARG A 96 -8.87 19.38 1.64
N GLY A 97 -9.64 18.54 2.34
CA GLY A 97 -10.77 17.83 1.74
C GLY A 97 -10.36 16.84 0.64
N VAL A 98 -9.13 16.33 0.70
CA VAL A 98 -8.58 15.41 -0.30
C VAL A 98 -8.90 13.97 0.07
N MET A 99 -9.42 13.22 -0.88
CA MET A 99 -9.67 11.79 -0.75
C MET A 99 -8.38 11.00 -0.98
N ILE A 100 -8.04 10.12 -0.03
CA ILE A 100 -7.00 9.10 -0.18
C ILE A 100 -7.69 7.76 -0.46
N LEU A 101 -7.35 7.15 -1.60
CA LEU A 101 -7.84 5.86 -2.05
C LEU A 101 -6.71 4.83 -1.92
N PRO A 102 -6.86 3.79 -1.08
CA PRO A 102 -5.83 2.78 -0.93
C PRO A 102 -5.69 1.94 -2.19
N VAL A 103 -4.45 1.75 -2.63
CA VAL A 103 -4.09 0.86 -3.75
C VAL A 103 -3.52 -0.46 -3.26
N ASP A 104 -2.94 -0.48 -2.05
CA ASP A 104 -2.51 -1.73 -1.41
C ASP A 104 -3.70 -2.70 -1.29
N SER A 105 -3.48 -3.97 -1.61
CA SER A 105 -4.58 -4.89 -1.96
C SER A 105 -5.55 -5.11 -0.81
N GLU A 106 -5.01 -5.27 0.39
CA GLU A 106 -5.74 -5.50 1.61
C GLU A 106 -6.57 -4.26 2.00
N HIS A 107 -5.99 -3.07 1.90
CA HIS A 107 -6.69 -1.83 2.26
C HIS A 107 -7.71 -1.43 1.19
N SER A 108 -7.41 -1.68 -0.08
CA SER A 108 -8.38 -1.58 -1.17
C SER A 108 -9.58 -2.49 -0.93
N ALA A 109 -9.33 -3.73 -0.49
CA ALA A 109 -10.38 -4.67 -0.11
C ALA A 109 -11.20 -4.19 1.08
N VAL A 110 -10.56 -3.73 2.16
CA VAL A 110 -11.24 -3.13 3.32
C VAL A 110 -12.11 -1.96 2.86
N PHE A 111 -11.55 -1.03 2.08
CA PHE A 111 -12.27 0.14 1.60
C PHE A 111 -13.50 -0.24 0.75
N GLN A 112 -13.41 -1.29 -0.08
CA GLN A 112 -14.54 -1.82 -0.83
C GLN A 112 -15.62 -2.49 0.03
N CYS A 113 -15.27 -2.96 1.23
CA CYS A 113 -16.20 -3.58 2.17
C CYS A 113 -16.90 -2.58 3.11
N LEU A 114 -16.45 -1.32 3.17
CA LEU A 114 -17.03 -0.30 4.05
C LEU A 114 -18.38 0.20 3.51
N SER A 115 -19.39 0.24 4.37
CA SER A 115 -20.74 0.72 4.07
C SER A 115 -21.11 2.07 4.72
N GLY A 116 -20.14 2.71 5.38
CA GLY A 116 -20.37 3.90 6.23
C GLY A 116 -20.95 3.57 7.61
N GLN A 117 -21.15 2.30 7.93
CA GLN A 117 -21.57 1.86 9.27
C GLN A 117 -20.37 1.62 10.19
N LYS A 118 -20.63 1.60 11.50
CA LYS A 118 -19.60 1.32 12.50
C LYS A 118 -19.10 -0.12 12.36
N ILE A 119 -17.79 -0.27 12.21
CA ILE A 119 -17.14 -1.58 12.13
C ILE A 119 -16.69 -2.03 13.52
N LYS A 120 -16.68 -3.35 13.73
CA LYS A 120 -16.13 -4.00 14.92
C LYS A 120 -14.65 -4.28 14.73
N LYS A 121 -14.27 -4.88 13.60
CA LYS A 121 -12.92 -5.36 13.32
C LYS A 121 -12.59 -5.34 11.82
N ILE A 122 -11.34 -5.04 11.50
CA ILE A 122 -10.73 -5.30 10.18
C ILE A 122 -9.99 -6.62 10.28
N ILE A 123 -10.16 -7.48 9.27
CA ILE A 123 -9.43 -8.75 9.15
C ILE A 123 -8.54 -8.67 7.92
N LEU A 124 -7.26 -8.39 8.15
CA LEU A 124 -6.23 -8.34 7.11
C LEU A 124 -5.75 -9.77 6.81
N THR A 125 -5.88 -10.19 5.57
CA THR A 125 -5.34 -11.47 5.10
C THR A 125 -3.89 -11.33 4.73
N ALA A 126 -3.06 -12.35 4.98
CA ALA A 126 -1.66 -12.43 4.58
C ALA A 126 -1.42 -13.71 3.78
N SER A 127 -0.57 -13.69 2.76
CA SER A 127 -0.17 -14.93 2.06
C SER A 127 0.61 -15.90 2.96
N GLY A 128 1.21 -15.39 4.05
CA GLY A 128 2.12 -16.11 4.93
C GLY A 128 3.58 -16.12 4.45
N GLY A 129 3.85 -15.60 3.25
CA GLY A 129 5.18 -15.59 2.64
C GLY A 129 5.71 -17.00 2.33
N PRO A 130 6.96 -17.12 1.81
CA PRO A 130 7.58 -18.40 1.47
C PRO A 130 7.82 -19.33 2.69
N PHE A 131 7.80 -18.80 3.91
CA PHE A 131 8.24 -19.52 5.11
C PHE A 131 7.13 -19.90 6.08
N PHE A 132 5.86 -19.71 5.70
CA PHE A 132 4.74 -20.17 6.51
C PHE A 132 4.86 -21.66 6.86
N GLY A 133 4.73 -21.96 8.16
CA GLY A 133 4.85 -23.32 8.72
C GLY A 133 6.27 -23.71 9.14
N LYS A 134 7.29 -22.88 8.85
CA LYS A 134 8.67 -23.11 9.35
C LYS A 134 8.81 -22.69 10.80
N LYS A 135 9.59 -23.46 11.55
CA LYS A 135 9.97 -23.12 12.92
C LYS A 135 11.15 -22.16 12.96
N ARG A 136 11.32 -21.48 14.09
CA ARG A 136 12.38 -20.48 14.30
C ARG A 136 13.79 -21.00 14.00
N GLU A 137 14.07 -22.26 14.33
CA GLU A 137 15.37 -22.89 14.08
C GLU A 137 15.65 -23.07 12.57
N GLU A 138 14.61 -23.32 11.78
CA GLU A 138 14.71 -23.42 10.32
C GLU A 138 14.92 -22.04 9.69
N LEU A 139 14.27 -21.01 10.23
CA LEU A 139 14.40 -19.64 9.74
C LEU A 139 15.82 -19.10 9.88
N ALA A 140 16.59 -19.58 10.87
CA ALA A 140 17.96 -19.12 11.13
C ALA A 140 18.96 -19.40 9.99
N ARG A 141 18.62 -20.29 9.06
CA ARG A 141 19.49 -20.70 7.94
C ARG A 141 19.07 -20.12 6.59
N ILE A 142 18.00 -19.34 6.58
CA ILE A 142 17.41 -18.80 5.35
C ILE A 142 18.30 -17.72 4.75
N THR A 143 18.46 -17.78 3.43
CA THR A 143 19.22 -16.80 2.65
C THR A 143 18.29 -15.78 1.99
N PRO A 144 18.83 -14.63 1.53
CA PRO A 144 18.06 -13.70 0.70
C PRO A 144 17.49 -14.34 -0.57
N ALA A 145 18.22 -15.30 -1.17
CA ALA A 145 17.76 -16.00 -2.37
C ALA A 145 16.49 -16.83 -2.09
N ASP A 146 16.43 -17.51 -0.96
CA ASP A 146 15.25 -18.28 -0.53
C ASP A 146 14.04 -17.36 -0.33
N ALA A 147 14.26 -16.17 0.24
CA ALA A 147 13.19 -15.21 0.51
C ALA A 147 12.63 -14.59 -0.77
N LEU A 148 13.46 -14.42 -1.81
CA LEU A 148 13.04 -13.85 -3.10
C LEU A 148 12.14 -14.78 -3.93
N ALA A 149 12.03 -16.06 -3.57
CA ALA A 149 11.16 -17.04 -4.23
C ALA A 149 9.72 -17.02 -3.67
N HIS A 150 8.98 -15.91 -3.88
CA HIS A 150 7.62 -15.75 -3.33
C HIS A 150 6.60 -16.70 -4.01
N PRO A 151 5.72 -17.39 -3.25
CA PRO A 151 4.81 -18.41 -3.79
C PRO A 151 3.59 -17.92 -4.58
N THR A 152 3.38 -16.61 -4.71
CA THR A 152 2.07 -16.06 -5.15
C THR A 152 2.25 -14.78 -5.97
N TRP A 153 3.01 -13.83 -5.44
CA TRP A 153 3.14 -12.50 -6.02
C TRP A 153 4.50 -12.31 -6.68
N SER A 154 4.51 -11.69 -7.86
CA SER A 154 5.73 -11.16 -8.48
C SER A 154 5.89 -9.70 -8.04
N MET A 155 6.89 -9.43 -7.19
CA MET A 155 7.07 -8.12 -6.55
C MET A 155 8.54 -7.72 -6.49
N GLY A 156 8.80 -6.45 -6.15
CA GLY A 156 10.16 -5.96 -5.95
C GLY A 156 10.85 -6.58 -4.73
N ASN A 157 12.19 -6.66 -4.76
CA ASN A 157 12.97 -7.37 -3.75
C ASN A 157 12.64 -6.99 -2.30
N ARG A 158 12.47 -5.70 -2.00
CA ARG A 158 12.20 -5.22 -0.63
C ARG A 158 10.89 -5.78 -0.08
N ILE A 159 9.77 -5.60 -0.79
CA ILE A 159 8.46 -6.10 -0.35
C ILE A 159 8.44 -7.63 -0.28
N THR A 160 9.21 -8.30 -1.15
CA THR A 160 9.36 -9.76 -1.09
C THR A 160 10.05 -10.22 0.20
N ILE A 161 11.13 -9.56 0.64
CA ILE A 161 11.77 -9.83 1.94
C ILE A 161 10.83 -9.47 3.10
N ASP A 162 10.13 -8.34 3.02
CA ASP A 162 9.18 -7.91 4.06
C ASP A 162 8.02 -8.91 4.19
N SER A 163 7.54 -9.50 3.08
CA SER A 163 6.55 -10.58 3.08
C SER A 163 7.09 -11.84 3.76
N ALA A 164 8.32 -12.23 3.44
CA ALA A 164 8.97 -13.41 4.01
C ALA A 164 9.18 -13.35 5.54
N THR A 165 9.20 -12.14 6.11
CA THR A 165 9.35 -11.92 7.56
C THR A 165 8.05 -11.51 8.25
N LEU A 166 6.93 -11.45 7.51
CA LEU A 166 5.66 -10.82 7.88
C LEU A 166 5.76 -9.34 8.31
N MET A 167 6.90 -8.68 8.05
CA MET A 167 7.03 -7.23 8.26
C MET A 167 6.13 -6.44 7.32
N ASN A 168 5.91 -6.93 6.09
CA ASN A 168 4.98 -6.31 5.15
C ASN A 168 3.59 -6.21 5.79
N LYS A 169 3.10 -7.32 6.37
CA LYS A 169 1.82 -7.34 7.09
C LYS A 169 1.85 -6.46 8.34
N GLY A 170 2.99 -6.37 9.01
CA GLY A 170 3.22 -5.41 10.10
C GLY A 170 3.01 -3.97 9.66
N PHE A 171 3.59 -3.54 8.53
CA PHE A 171 3.37 -2.21 7.97
C PHE A 171 1.91 -1.98 7.59
N GLU A 172 1.26 -2.98 7.00
CA GLU A 172 -0.15 -2.89 6.60
C GLU A 172 -1.11 -2.79 7.79
N VAL A 173 -0.77 -3.38 8.95
CA VAL A 173 -1.50 -3.15 10.22
C VAL A 173 -1.44 -1.68 10.62
N ILE A 174 -0.24 -1.07 10.57
CA ILE A 174 -0.06 0.35 10.91
C ILE A 174 -0.83 1.22 9.92
N GLU A 175 -0.74 0.90 8.64
CA GLU A 175 -1.46 1.59 7.58
C GLU A 175 -2.99 1.51 7.75
N ALA A 176 -3.54 0.34 8.10
CA ALA A 176 -4.97 0.18 8.34
C ALA A 176 -5.47 1.03 9.52
N VAL A 177 -4.67 1.11 10.59
CA VAL A 177 -4.95 2.00 11.73
C VAL A 177 -5.02 3.46 11.28
N MET A 178 -4.09 3.89 10.41
CA MET A 178 -4.05 5.28 9.93
C MET A 178 -5.17 5.59 8.93
N LEU A 179 -5.40 4.73 7.95
CA LEU A 179 -6.39 4.94 6.88
C LEU A 179 -7.82 4.92 7.39
N PHE A 180 -8.15 3.98 8.27
CA PHE A 180 -9.53 3.72 8.68
C PHE A 180 -9.86 4.23 10.08
N GLY A 181 -8.90 4.88 10.75
CA GLY A 181 -9.13 5.50 12.06
C GLY A 181 -9.53 4.52 13.16
N VAL A 182 -9.08 3.27 13.08
CA VAL A 182 -9.41 2.20 14.04
C VAL A 182 -8.32 2.02 15.10
N ALA A 183 -8.67 1.46 16.25
CA ALA A 183 -7.66 1.05 17.23
C ALA A 183 -6.84 -0.14 16.73
N PRO A 184 -5.55 -0.28 17.12
CA PRO A 184 -4.72 -1.43 16.74
C PRO A 184 -5.35 -2.79 17.05
N GLU A 185 -6.07 -2.89 18.17
CA GLU A 185 -6.77 -4.11 18.60
C GLU A 185 -7.96 -4.49 17.69
N GLN A 186 -8.47 -3.54 16.90
CA GLN A 186 -9.50 -3.78 15.91
C GLN A 186 -8.95 -4.29 14.58
N VAL A 187 -7.63 -4.42 14.43
CA VAL A 187 -7.00 -4.97 13.22
C VAL A 187 -6.49 -6.38 13.53
N GLY A 188 -7.17 -7.40 13.04
CA GLY A 188 -6.71 -8.79 13.12
C GLY A 188 -5.97 -9.20 11.85
N VAL A 189 -4.97 -10.07 11.98
CA VAL A 189 -4.28 -10.69 10.84
C VAL A 189 -4.58 -12.18 10.79
N VAL A 190 -4.92 -12.67 9.60
CA VAL A 190 -5.08 -14.10 9.31
C VAL A 190 -4.21 -14.48 8.12
N VAL A 191 -3.63 -15.67 8.12
CA VAL A 191 -2.94 -16.21 6.95
C VAL A 191 -3.97 -16.87 6.03
N HIS A 192 -4.05 -16.38 4.80
CA HIS A 192 -4.87 -16.91 3.71
C HIS A 192 -3.98 -17.12 2.48
N ARG A 193 -3.52 -18.35 2.29
CA ARG A 193 -2.45 -18.66 1.32
C ARG A 193 -2.89 -18.53 -0.13
N GLU A 194 -4.17 -18.76 -0.40
CA GLU A 194 -4.73 -18.69 -1.74
C GLU A 194 -4.79 -17.24 -2.26
N SER A 195 -4.70 -16.24 -1.37
CA SER A 195 -4.72 -14.80 -1.70
C SER A 195 -5.90 -14.44 -2.62
N ILE A 196 -7.06 -15.04 -2.38
CA ILE A 196 -8.31 -14.77 -3.10
C ILE A 196 -9.19 -13.81 -2.31
N ILE A 197 -9.33 -14.04 -1.01
CA ILE A 197 -9.91 -13.04 -0.11
C ILE A 197 -8.78 -12.05 0.21
N HIS A 198 -8.93 -10.81 -0.24
CA HIS A 198 -7.89 -9.80 -0.08
C HIS A 198 -7.97 -9.07 1.26
N SER A 199 -9.14 -8.97 1.88
CA SER A 199 -9.36 -8.62 3.30
C SER A 199 -10.86 -8.62 3.59
N MET A 200 -11.21 -8.43 4.87
CA MET A 200 -12.59 -8.43 5.34
C MET A 200 -12.85 -7.36 6.39
N VAL A 201 -14.12 -7.00 6.54
CA VAL A 201 -14.64 -6.10 7.58
C VAL A 201 -15.74 -6.82 8.34
N GLU A 202 -15.58 -6.93 9.66
CA GLU A 202 -16.57 -7.43 10.60
C GLU A 202 -17.33 -6.25 11.22
N TYR A 203 -18.66 -6.28 11.13
CA TYR A 203 -19.56 -5.27 11.68
C TYR A 203 -20.00 -5.62 13.12
N THR A 204 -20.68 -4.68 13.79
CA THR A 204 -21.05 -4.82 15.21
C THR A 204 -22.07 -5.93 15.49
N ASP A 205 -22.79 -6.37 14.47
CA ASP A 205 -23.70 -7.53 14.49
C ASP A 205 -22.99 -8.86 14.17
N ASN A 206 -21.66 -8.82 13.99
CA ASN A 206 -20.79 -9.93 13.58
C ASN A 206 -20.96 -10.37 12.11
N ALA A 207 -21.68 -9.61 11.28
CA ALA A 207 -21.65 -9.82 9.84
C ALA A 207 -20.24 -9.51 9.30
N VAL A 208 -19.74 -10.36 8.41
CA VAL A 208 -18.43 -10.18 7.77
C VAL A 208 -18.63 -9.97 6.27
N ILE A 209 -18.12 -8.86 5.76
CA ILE A 209 -18.06 -8.56 4.34
C ILE A 209 -16.61 -8.73 3.88
N ALA A 210 -16.42 -9.47 2.80
CA ALA A 210 -15.12 -9.80 2.23
C ALA A 210 -15.05 -9.32 0.79
N GLN A 211 -13.91 -8.77 0.38
CA GLN A 211 -13.63 -8.53 -1.03
C GLN A 211 -12.77 -9.68 -1.56
N MET A 212 -13.19 -10.25 -2.68
CA MET A 212 -12.55 -11.40 -3.32
C MET A 212 -12.18 -11.06 -4.77
N GLY A 213 -11.06 -11.57 -5.24
CA GLY A 213 -10.64 -11.46 -6.63
C GLY A 213 -9.38 -12.25 -6.91
N ALA A 214 -8.99 -12.35 -8.18
CA ALA A 214 -7.67 -12.87 -8.52
C ALA A 214 -6.57 -12.00 -7.88
N PRO A 215 -5.40 -12.56 -7.51
CA PRO A 215 -4.27 -11.82 -6.95
C PRO A 215 -3.59 -10.96 -8.03
N ASP A 216 -4.24 -9.84 -8.38
CA ASP A 216 -3.83 -8.94 -9.44
C ASP A 216 -4.04 -7.47 -9.03
N MET A 217 -2.93 -6.74 -8.91
CA MET A 217 -2.95 -5.33 -8.48
C MET A 217 -3.70 -4.41 -9.43
N ARG A 218 -3.91 -4.81 -10.70
CA ARG A 218 -4.67 -4.00 -11.66
C ARG A 218 -6.10 -3.76 -11.18
N LEU A 219 -6.68 -4.69 -10.42
CA LEU A 219 -8.00 -4.52 -9.79
C LEU A 219 -8.00 -3.35 -8.80
N CYS A 220 -6.98 -3.28 -7.93
CA CYS A 220 -6.88 -2.26 -6.89
C CYS A 220 -6.51 -0.89 -7.47
N VAL A 221 -5.58 -0.87 -8.43
CA VAL A 221 -5.22 0.35 -9.16
C VAL A 221 -6.42 0.92 -9.91
N GLN A 222 -7.16 0.07 -10.65
CA GLN A 222 -8.34 0.50 -11.38
C GLN A 222 -9.39 1.06 -10.43
N TYR A 223 -9.72 0.36 -9.35
CA TYR A 223 -10.73 0.84 -8.41
C TYR A 223 -10.34 2.18 -7.76
N ALA A 224 -9.07 2.39 -7.39
CA ALA A 224 -8.61 3.67 -6.86
C ALA A 224 -8.69 4.81 -7.89
N LEU A 225 -8.54 4.53 -9.18
CA LEU A 225 -8.66 5.54 -10.24
C LEU A 225 -10.12 5.81 -10.64
N THR A 226 -10.98 4.79 -10.56
CA THR A 226 -12.36 4.88 -11.07
C THR A 226 -13.42 5.08 -10.00
N TYR A 227 -13.06 5.02 -8.70
CA TYR A 227 -14.01 5.19 -7.61
C TYR A 227 -14.85 6.48 -7.75
N PRO A 228 -16.18 6.42 -7.51
CA PRO A 228 -16.96 5.27 -7.02
C PRO A 228 -17.41 4.27 -8.09
N GLU A 229 -17.15 4.53 -9.36
CA GLU A 229 -17.57 3.68 -10.47
C GLU A 229 -16.67 2.45 -10.66
N ARG A 230 -17.23 1.44 -11.32
CA ARG A 230 -16.51 0.25 -11.78
C ARG A 230 -16.57 0.18 -13.31
N TYR A 231 -15.51 -0.35 -13.89
CA TYR A 231 -15.33 -0.52 -15.34
C TYR A 231 -14.89 -1.95 -15.64
N ASP A 232 -14.96 -2.36 -16.90
CA ASP A 232 -14.39 -3.63 -17.35
C ASP A 232 -12.91 -3.70 -16.98
N SER A 233 -12.50 -4.85 -16.43
CA SER A 233 -11.15 -5.04 -15.92
C SER A 233 -10.39 -6.05 -16.76
N PRO A 234 -9.07 -5.86 -16.99
CA PRO A 234 -8.24 -6.86 -17.66
C PRO A 234 -7.87 -8.05 -16.76
N VAL A 235 -8.39 -8.08 -15.53
CA VAL A 235 -8.15 -9.15 -14.55
C VAL A 235 -9.04 -10.35 -14.89
N ALA A 236 -8.48 -11.55 -14.78
CA ALA A 236 -9.21 -12.79 -15.06
C ALA A 236 -10.40 -12.97 -14.09
N GLU A 237 -11.49 -13.53 -14.62
CA GLU A 237 -12.65 -13.91 -13.81
C GLU A 237 -12.28 -14.99 -12.79
N LEU A 238 -12.83 -14.85 -11.58
CA LEU A 238 -12.59 -15.78 -10.48
C LEU A 238 -13.45 -17.04 -10.63
N ASP A 239 -12.81 -18.18 -10.86
CA ASP A 239 -13.49 -19.47 -10.91
C ASP A 239 -13.45 -20.18 -9.55
N LEU A 240 -14.52 -20.00 -8.76
CA LEU A 240 -14.64 -20.58 -7.42
C LEU A 240 -14.68 -22.12 -7.43
N VAL A 241 -15.19 -22.72 -8.51
CA VAL A 241 -15.27 -24.19 -8.65
C VAL A 241 -13.87 -24.76 -8.85
N LYS A 242 -13.04 -24.12 -9.70
CA LYS A 242 -11.64 -24.52 -9.88
C LYS A 242 -10.78 -24.25 -8.64
N LEU A 243 -11.04 -23.18 -7.90
CA LEU A 243 -10.30 -22.87 -6.67
C LEU A 243 -10.47 -23.96 -5.61
N SER A 244 -11.67 -24.55 -5.52
CA SER A 244 -12.05 -25.67 -4.63
C SER A 244 -12.04 -25.39 -3.13
N ARG A 245 -11.03 -24.69 -2.59
CA ARG A 245 -10.84 -24.47 -1.16
C ARG A 245 -10.22 -23.10 -0.88
N LEU A 246 -10.65 -22.50 0.22
CA LEU A 246 -10.03 -21.34 0.85
C LEU A 246 -9.64 -21.73 2.27
N THR A 247 -8.42 -21.42 2.69
CA THR A 247 -7.92 -21.75 4.03
C THR A 247 -7.56 -20.51 4.83
N PHE A 248 -7.71 -20.61 6.15
CA PHE A 248 -7.33 -19.58 7.10
C PHE A 248 -6.52 -20.21 8.23
N ALA A 249 -5.46 -19.54 8.65
CA ALA A 249 -4.64 -19.93 9.79
C ALA A 249 -4.21 -18.69 10.58
N GLU A 250 -3.82 -18.89 11.84
CA GLU A 250 -3.21 -17.83 12.63
C GLU A 250 -1.76 -17.57 12.17
N PRO A 251 -1.29 -16.31 12.16
CA PRO A 251 0.13 -16.03 11.94
C PRO A 251 0.96 -16.47 13.16
N ASP A 252 2.12 -17.09 12.92
CA ASP A 252 3.04 -17.49 13.98
C ASP A 252 3.88 -16.29 14.46
N GLY A 253 3.43 -15.63 15.53
CA GLY A 253 4.13 -14.49 16.11
C GLY A 253 5.46 -14.82 16.79
N GLU A 254 5.74 -16.09 17.09
CA GLU A 254 7.01 -16.51 17.69
C GLU A 254 8.10 -16.72 16.63
N ALA A 255 7.72 -17.33 15.51
CA ALA A 255 8.56 -17.48 14.32
C ALA A 255 8.76 -16.15 13.59
N PHE A 256 7.72 -15.30 13.54
CA PHE A 256 7.73 -14.01 12.83
C PHE A 256 7.51 -12.82 13.78
N PRO A 257 8.52 -12.46 14.60
CA PRO A 257 8.37 -11.47 15.66
C PRO A 257 8.15 -10.04 15.19
N LEU A 258 8.38 -9.74 13.90
CA LEU A 258 8.20 -8.40 13.32
C LEU A 258 6.73 -7.99 13.29
N LEU A 259 5.79 -8.94 13.11
CA LEU A 259 4.37 -8.65 13.14
C LEU A 259 3.91 -8.18 14.55
N PRO A 260 4.17 -8.93 15.65
CA PRO A 260 3.90 -8.43 17.01
C PRO A 260 4.63 -7.12 17.35
N LEU A 261 5.83 -6.89 16.80
CA LEU A 261 6.56 -5.64 16.97
C LEU A 261 5.81 -4.46 16.33
N ALA A 262 5.23 -4.64 15.15
CA ALA A 262 4.45 -3.60 14.49
C ALA A 262 3.22 -3.18 15.32
N TYR A 263 2.49 -4.16 15.90
CA TYR A 263 1.41 -3.89 16.84
C TYR A 263 1.87 -3.06 18.05
N ARG A 264 3.01 -3.42 18.64
CA ARG A 264 3.60 -2.64 19.75
C ARG A 264 3.97 -1.23 19.31
N ALA A 265 4.54 -1.07 18.12
CA ALA A 265 4.95 0.24 17.60
C ALA A 265 3.76 1.17 17.38
N VAL A 266 2.69 0.71 16.72
CA VAL A 266 1.51 1.55 16.47
C VAL A 266 0.75 1.86 17.77
N LYS A 267 0.67 0.91 18.70
CA LYS A 267 0.05 1.14 20.02
C LYS A 267 0.79 2.19 20.85
N ARG A 268 2.11 2.31 20.70
CA ARG A 268 2.90 3.38 21.33
C ARG A 268 2.61 4.76 20.71
N GLY A 269 2.03 4.82 19.51
CA GLY A 269 1.52 6.04 18.90
C GLY A 269 2.52 6.88 18.12
N GLY A 270 3.71 6.34 17.82
CA GLY A 270 4.78 7.01 17.07
C GLY A 270 5.48 8.14 17.84
N TYR A 271 6.33 8.92 17.14
CA TYR A 271 6.98 10.10 17.72
C TYR A 271 5.97 11.23 17.94
N ARG A 272 5.99 11.86 19.13
CA ARG A 272 5.24 13.10 19.35
C ARG A 272 5.95 14.25 18.63
N VAL A 273 5.33 14.82 17.60
CA VAL A 273 5.76 16.11 17.07
C VAL A 273 5.38 17.17 18.12
N ARG A 274 6.38 17.75 18.80
CA ARG A 274 6.14 18.94 19.64
C ARG A 274 5.65 20.06 18.73
N ARG A 275 4.81 20.97 19.24
CA ARG A 275 4.27 22.13 18.50
C ARG A 275 5.35 23.05 17.91
N ASP A 276 6.62 22.81 18.25
CA ASP A 276 7.75 23.69 17.98
C ASP A 276 8.75 23.09 16.96
N GLY A 277 8.43 21.94 16.33
CA GLY A 277 9.20 21.39 15.21
C GLY A 277 10.44 20.55 15.57
N GLU A 278 10.75 20.33 16.85
CA GLU A 278 11.84 19.44 17.27
C GLU A 278 11.33 18.06 17.75
N CYS A 279 11.94 17.00 17.20
CA CYS A 279 11.71 15.61 17.60
C CYS A 279 12.44 15.31 18.93
N ALA A 280 11.68 15.08 20.00
CA ALA A 280 12.22 14.49 21.23
C ALA A 280 11.79 13.02 21.34
N GLY A 281 12.76 12.12 21.48
CA GLY A 281 12.56 10.67 21.58
C GLY A 281 11.86 10.24 22.87
N GLY A 282 11.08 9.16 22.76
CA GLY A 282 10.54 8.38 23.87
C GLY A 282 10.74 6.89 23.61
#